data_AF-T1G1E5-F1
#
_entry.id   AF-T1G1E5-F1
#
_cell.length_a   1.000
_cell.length_b   1.000
_cell.length_c   1.000
_cell.angle_alpha   90.00
_cell.angle_beta   90.00
_cell.angle_gamma   90.00
#
_symmetry.space_group_name_H-M   'P 1'
#
loop_
_entity.id
_entity.type
_entity.pdbx_description
1 polymer ?
#
loop_
_entity_poly.entity_id
_entity_poly.type
_entity_poly.pdbx_seq_one_letter_code
_entity_poly.pdbx_strand_id
1 'polypeptide(L)' 'MSKLCDLNVVQLREELQKRSLVTSGNKEVLVARLREALIDEGKNPDEFKF' A
#
# COMPACT_ATOMS: atom_id res chain seq x y z
N MET A 1 -13.47 -3.84 -5.81
CA MET A 1 -12.78 -2.62 -5.31
C MET A 1 -12.29 -2.96 -3.93
N SER A 2 -10.98 -3.15 -3.77
CA SER A 2 -10.40 -3.61 -2.51
C SER A 2 -9.81 -2.42 -1.74
N LYS A 3 -10.01 -2.36 -0.42
CA LYS A 3 -9.35 -1.36 0.42
C LYS A 3 -7.92 -1.80 0.70
N LEU A 4 -7.09 -0.88 1.20
CA LEU A 4 -5.70 -1.16 1.58
C LEU A 4 -5.53 -2.43 2.43
N CYS A 5 -6.43 -2.63 3.40
CA CYS A 5 -6.40 -3.75 4.35
C CYS A 5 -6.73 -5.11 3.71
N ASP A 6 -7.54 -5.08 2.65
CA ASP A 6 -8.00 -6.24 1.90
C ASP A 6 -6.96 -6.75 0.90
N LEU A 7 -5.93 -5.95 0.61
CA LEU A 7 -4.84 -6.36 -0.27
C LEU A 7 -4.05 -7.52 0.33
N ASN A 8 -3.72 -8.49 -0.53
CA ASN A 8 -2.78 -9.54 -0.18
C ASN A 8 -1.33 -9.04 -0.29
N VAL A 9 -0.38 -9.82 0.23
CA VAL A 9 1.05 -9.45 0.23
C VAL A 9 1.60 -9.23 -1.18
N VAL A 10 1.10 -9.97 -2.18
CA VAL A 10 1.53 -9.79 -3.58
C VAL A 10 1.10 -8.42 -4.10
N GLN A 11 -0.18 -8.09 -3.95
CA GLN A 11 -0.73 -6.79 -4.36
C GLN A 11 -0.07 -5.62 -3.63
N LEU A 12 0.16 -5.75 -2.32
CA LEU A 12 0.88 -4.73 -1.55
C LEU A 12 2.30 -4.51 -2.10
N ARG A 13 3.01 -5.58 -2.47
CA ARG A 13 4.36 -5.48 -3.06
C ARG A 13 4.32 -4.84 -4.44
N GLU A 14 3.35 -5.18 -5.28
CA GLU A 14 3.18 -4.57 -6.60
C GLU A 14 2.91 -3.06 -6.49
N GLU A 15 2.00 -2.67 -5.60
CA GLU A 15 1.66 -1.26 -5.39
C GLU A 15 2.81 -0.43 -4.81
N LEU A 16 3.60 -1.02 -3.92
CA LEU A 16 4.84 -0.42 -3.44
C LEU A 16 5.90 -0.35 -4.55
N GLN A 17 6.05 -1.39 -5.37
CA GLN A 17 7.03 -1.43 -6.46
C GLN A 17 6.70 -0.40 -7.55
N LYS A 18 5.43 -0.21 -7.90
CA LYS A 18 4.98 0.83 -8.83
C LYS A 18 5.37 2.24 -8.36
N ARG A 19 5.43 2.43 -7.05
CA ARG A 19 5.84 3.67 -6.38
C ARG A 19 7.35 3.71 -6.08
N SER A 20 8.11 2.72 -6.55
CA SER A 20 9.55 2.57 -6.28
C SER A 20 9.88 2.55 -4.78
N LEU A 21 8.98 1.99 -3.97
CA LEU A 21 9.14 1.82 -2.53
C LEU A 21 9.65 0.41 -2.19
N VAL A 22 10.25 0.30 -1.01
CA VAL A 22 10.77 -0.98 -0.50
C VAL A 22 9.61 -1.97 -0.31
N THR A 23 9.75 -3.18 -0.87
CA THR A 23 8.75 -4.25 -0.81
C THR A 23 9.11 -5.35 0.21
N SER A 24 10.19 -5.16 0.95
CA SER A 24 10.64 -6.05 2.01
C SER A 24 9.87 -5.81 3.32
N GLY A 25 9.54 -6.90 4.02
CA GLY A 25 8.81 -6.87 5.29
C GLY A 25 7.57 -7.80 5.30
N ASN A 26 6.95 -7.89 6.47
CA ASN A 26 5.69 -8.61 6.68
C ASN A 26 4.49 -7.79 6.17
N LYS A 27 3.31 -8.41 6.06
CA LYS A 27 2.09 -7.74 5.54
C LYS A 27 1.83 -6.39 6.20
N GLU A 28 1.90 -6.30 7.52
CA GLU A 28 1.64 -5.06 8.28
C GLU A 28 2.61 -3.94 7.93
N VAL A 29 3.90 -4.27 7.73
CA VAL A 29 4.93 -3.30 7.30
C VAL A 29 4.62 -2.77 5.90
N LEU A 30 4.21 -3.64 4.98
CA LEU A 30 3.85 -3.24 3.62
C LEU A 30 2.58 -2.38 3.60
N VAL A 31 1.58 -2.72 4.42
CA VAL A 31 0.37 -1.92 4.60
C VAL A 31 0.71 -0.53 5.13
N ALA A 32 1.49 -0.43 6.21
CA ALA A 32 1.88 0.84 6.81
C ALA A 32 2.64 1.72 5.81
N ARG A 33 3.62 1.15 5.09
CA ARG A 33 4.39 1.88 4.09
C ARG A 33 3.53 2.37 2.92
N LEU A 34 2.62 1.53 2.42
CA LEU A 34 1.72 1.91 1.34
C LEU A 34 0.70 2.96 1.82
N ARG A 35 0.28 2.89 3.09
CA ARG A 35 -0.57 3.90 3.73
C ARG A 35 0.11 5.26 3.76
N GLU A 36 1.35 5.31 4.24
CA GLU A 36 2.15 6.54 4.30
C GLU A 36 2.38 7.12 2.90
N ALA A 37 2.71 6.27 1.92
CA ALA A 37 2.88 6.70 0.55
C ALA A 37 1.62 7.35 -0.04
N LEU A 38 0.45 6.78 0.24
CA LEU A 38 -0.81 7.38 -0.20
C LEU A 38 -1.06 8.75 0.45
N ILE A 39 -0.78 8.89 1.74
CA ILE A 39 -0.93 10.17 2.45
C ILE A 39 0.02 11.22 1.85
N ASP A 40 1.26 10.84 1.56
CA ASP A 40 2.27 11.71 0.92
C ASP A 40 1.83 12.14 -0.49
N GLU A 41 1.19 11.23 -1.24
CA GLU A 41 0.55 11.54 -2.51
C GLU A 41 -0.74 12.39 -2.38
N GLY A 42 -1.15 12.78 -1.16
CA GLY A 42 -2.37 13.53 -0.90
C GLY A 42 -3.66 12.71 -1.03
N LYS A 43 -3.56 11.37 -0.97
CA LYS A 43 -4.67 10.44 -1.08
C LYS A 43 -5.06 9.87 0.28
N ASN A 44 -6.36 9.68 0.50
CA ASN A 44 -6.84 9.05 1.73
C ASN A 44 -6.74 7.51 1.61
N PRO A 45 -5.88 6.83 2.37
CA PRO A 45 -5.70 5.37 2.26
C PRO A 45 -6.93 4.55 2.64
N ASP A 46 -7.84 5.11 3.42
CA ASP A 46 -9.09 4.47 3.82
C ASP A 46 -10.17 4.55 2.73
N GLU A 47 -10.06 5.53 1.82
CA GLU A 47 -10.97 5.73 0.69
C GLU A 47 -10.35 5.36 -0.66
N PHE A 48 -9.02 5.22 -0.71
CA PHE A 48 -8.29 4.88 -1.92
C PHE A 48 -8.65 3.46 -2.37
N LYS A 49 -8.99 3.35 -3.66
CA LYS A 49 -9.38 2.09 -4.29
C LYS A 49 -8.22 1.57 -5.11
N PHE A 50 -7.81 0.34 -4.80
CA PHE A 50 -6.81 -0.43 -5.52
C PHE A 50 -7.47 -1.41 -6.50
#